data_AF-A0A845JX76-F1
#
_entry.id   AF-A0A845JX76-F1
#
_cell.length_a   1.000
_cell.length_b   1.000
_cell.length_c   1.000
_cell.angle_alpha   90.00
_cell.angle_beta   90.00
_cell.angle_gamma   90.00
#
_symmetry.space_group_name_H-M   'P 1'
#
loop_
_entity.id
_entity.type
_entity.pdbx_description
1 polymer ?
#
loop_
_entity_poly.entity_id
_entity_poly.type
_entity_poly.pdbx_seq_one_letter_code
_entity_poly.pdbx_strand_id
1 'polypeptide(L)'
;MSSSKKARDTLTPLFQANNKAIIVDLSGVSCIDSSGIATLVEGLQWSHSSQNKFRLVSLTPGVKDVFEIARLLTVFEVFDTKEEALVN
;
A
#
# COMPACT_ATOMS: atom_id res chain seq x y z
N MET A 1 -15.30 -12.01 6.02
CA MET A 1 -15.51 -10.55 6.14
C MET A 1 -14.33 -9.86 5.49
N SER A 2 -14.53 -9.25 4.31
CA SER A 2 -13.43 -8.77 3.47
C SER A 2 -12.75 -7.53 4.05
N SER A 3 -11.60 -7.72 4.71
CA SER A 3 -10.71 -6.67 5.20
C SER A 3 -10.34 -5.66 4.10
N SER A 4 -10.28 -6.09 2.84
CA SER A 4 -10.04 -5.27 1.64
C SER A 4 -11.05 -4.13 1.49
N LYS A 5 -12.35 -4.37 1.73
CA LYS A 5 -13.38 -3.32 1.61
C LYS A 5 -13.16 -2.21 2.64
N LYS A 6 -12.86 -2.57 3.89
CA LYS A 6 -12.57 -1.61 4.95
C LYS A 6 -11.30 -0.79 4.67
N ALA A 7 -10.25 -1.44 4.15
CA ALA A 7 -9.03 -0.76 3.76
C ALA A 7 -9.31 0.29 2.67
N ARG A 8 -10.05 -0.07 1.62
CA ARG A 8 -10.47 0.86 0.57
C ARG A 8 -11.28 2.04 1.10
N ASP A 9 -12.29 1.77 1.92
CA ASP A 9 -13.18 2.81 2.46
C ASP A 9 -12.40 3.80 3.35
N THR A 10 -11.31 3.34 3.98
CA THR A 10 -10.39 4.18 4.76
C THR A 10 -9.39 4.94 3.89
N LEU A 11 -8.89 4.33 2.81
CA LEU A 11 -7.89 4.91 1.92
C LEU A 11 -8.47 6.03 1.03
N THR A 12 -9.67 5.80 0.48
CA THR A 12 -10.33 6.75 -0.43
C THR A 12 -10.34 8.20 0.06
N PRO A 13 -10.82 8.52 1.28
CA PRO A 13 -10.85 9.91 1.76
C PRO A 13 -9.45 10.51 1.99
N LEU A 14 -8.44 9.68 2.30
CA LEU A 14 -7.07 10.16 2.51
C LEU A 14 -6.45 10.70 1.21
N PHE A 15 -6.80 10.11 0.05
CA PHE A 15 -6.35 10.62 -1.24
C PHE A 15 -7.08 11.90 -1.66
N GLN A 16 -8.31 12.11 -1.20
CA GLN A 16 -9.10 13.33 -1.49
C GLN A 16 -8.63 14.55 -0.69
N ALA A 17 -7.99 14.34 0.46
CA ALA A 17 -7.50 15.41 1.33
C ALA A 17 -6.19 16.08 0.83
N ASN A 18 -5.70 15.74 -0.37
CA ASN A 18 -4.46 16.30 -0.97
C ASN A 18 -3.20 16.14 -0.09
N ASN A 19 -3.06 14.95 0.51
CA ASN A 19 -1.94 14.61 1.40
C ASN A 19 -0.65 14.31 0.61
N LYS A 20 0.47 14.95 0.94
CA LYS A 20 1.76 14.75 0.23
C LYS A 20 2.16 13.26 0.05
N ALA A 21 1.92 12.43 1.06
CA ALA A 21 2.20 11.00 1.02
C ALA A 21 1.25 10.23 1.94
N ILE A 22 0.91 9.01 1.51
CA ILE A 22 0.17 8.02 2.30
C ILE A 22 1.07 6.81 2.48
N ILE A 23 1.31 6.46 3.74
CA ILE A 23 2.20 5.36 4.14
C ILE A 23 1.35 4.26 4.77
N VAL A 24 1.42 3.05 4.24
CA VAL A 24 0.69 1.87 4.72
C VAL A 24 1.66 0.92 5.39
N ASP A 25 1.44 0.68 6.68
CA ASP A 25 2.23 -0.26 7.49
C ASP A 25 1.63 -1.66 7.42
N LEU A 26 2.41 -2.59 6.87
CA LEU A 26 2.01 -3.98 6.66
C LEU A 26 2.60 -4.94 7.71
N SER A 27 3.22 -4.43 8.79
CA SER A 27 3.82 -5.25 9.86
C SER A 27 2.84 -6.24 10.50
N GLY A 28 1.56 -5.86 10.60
CA GLY A 28 0.49 -6.70 11.14
C GLY A 28 -0.16 -7.64 10.12
N VAL A 29 0.27 -7.64 8.86
CA VAL A 29 -0.36 -8.42 7.79
C VAL A 29 0.45 -9.68 7.52
N SER A 30 -0.03 -10.83 8.00
CA SER A 30 0.68 -12.10 7.85
C SER A 30 0.56 -12.73 6.46
N CYS A 31 -0.52 -12.43 5.73
CA CYS A 31 -0.78 -12.98 4.40
C CYS A 31 -1.69 -12.03 3.62
N ILE A 32 -1.52 -11.97 2.30
CA ILE A 32 -2.35 -11.19 1.38
C ILE A 32 -2.85 -12.09 0.26
N ASP A 33 -4.11 -11.90 -0.13
CA ASP A 33 -4.73 -12.58 -1.26
C ASP A 33 -4.91 -11.62 -2.46
N SER A 34 -5.51 -12.12 -3.54
CA SER A 34 -5.79 -11.31 -4.73
C SER A 34 -6.64 -10.07 -4.45
N SER A 35 -7.53 -10.13 -3.45
CA SER A 35 -8.41 -9.02 -3.10
C SER A 35 -7.65 -7.92 -2.35
N GLY A 36 -6.72 -8.28 -1.47
CA GLY A 36 -5.84 -7.31 -0.81
C GLY A 36 -4.89 -6.63 -1.80
N ILE A 37 -4.32 -7.40 -2.73
CA ILE A 37 -3.48 -6.86 -3.80
C ILE A 37 -4.27 -5.88 -4.67
N ALA A 38 -5.49 -6.26 -5.09
CA ALA A 38 -6.34 -5.39 -5.88
C ALA A 38 -6.60 -4.05 -5.18
N THR A 39 -6.89 -4.07 -3.87
CA THR A 39 -7.09 -2.85 -3.08
C THR A 39 -5.85 -1.96 -3.02
N LEU A 40 -4.64 -2.53 -2.90
CA LEU A 40 -3.40 -1.74 -2.92
C LEU A 40 -3.12 -1.15 -4.30
N VAL A 41 -3.42 -1.89 -5.37
CA VAL A 41 -3.30 -1.42 -6.76
C VAL A 41 -4.32 -0.31 -7.06
N GLU A 42 -5.54 -0.38 -6.53
CA GLU A 42 -6.51 0.72 -6.56
C GLU A 42 -5.95 1.96 -5.83
N GLY A 43 -5.37 1.77 -4.64
CA GLY A 43 -4.70 2.85 -3.88
C GLY A 43 -3.61 3.56 -4.66
N LEU A 44 -2.75 2.80 -5.36
CA LEU A 44 -1.71 3.37 -6.22
C LEU A 44 -2.30 4.19 -7.39
N GLN A 45 -3.37 3.71 -8.01
CA GLN A 45 -4.06 4.46 -9.07
C GLN A 45 -4.64 5.79 -8.55
N TRP A 46 -5.20 5.79 -7.34
CA TRP A 46 -5.66 7.04 -6.70
C TRP A 46 -4.51 7.97 -6.39
N SER A 47 -3.35 7.44 -5.96
CA SER A 47 -2.16 8.23 -5.68
C SER A 47 -1.67 8.97 -6.93
N HIS A 48 -1.63 8.29 -8.08
CA HIS A 48 -1.29 8.90 -9.36
C HIS A 48 -2.29 10.00 -9.76
N SER A 49 -3.58 9.74 -9.58
CA SER A 49 -4.64 10.69 -9.96
C SER A 49 -4.69 11.93 -9.05
N SER A 50 -4.28 11.78 -7.78
CA SER A 50 -4.27 12.85 -6.77
C SER A 50 -2.89 13.49 -6.57
N GLN A 51 -1.88 13.09 -7.35
CA GLN A 51 -0.47 13.47 -7.18
C GLN A 51 0.11 13.23 -5.77
N ASN A 52 -0.52 12.34 -5.00
CA ASN A 52 -0.07 11.94 -3.68
C ASN A 52 0.89 10.74 -3.83
N LYS A 53 1.92 10.65 -2.99
CA LYS A 53 2.76 9.44 -2.95
C LYS A 53 2.03 8.31 -2.22
N PHE A 54 2.16 7.07 -2.67
CA PHE A 54 1.63 5.89 -1.98
C PHE A 54 2.73 4.89 -1.71
N ARG A 55 2.98 4.63 -0.43
CA ARG A 55 4.17 3.91 0.05
C ARG A 55 3.78 2.79 0.99
N LEU A 56 4.48 1.67 0.88
CA LEU A 56 4.29 0.51 1.74
C LEU A 56 5.51 0.35 2.64
N VAL A 57 5.29 0.02 3.90
CA VAL A 57 6.37 -0.24 4.87
C VAL A 57 6.15 -1.53 5.63
N SER A 58 7.24 -2.09 6.14
CA SER A 58 7.20 -3.26 7.03
C SER A 58 6.51 -4.49 6.41
N LEU A 59 6.79 -4.80 5.13
CA LEU A 59 6.24 -6.00 4.51
C LEU A 59 6.72 -7.25 5.26
N THR A 60 5.78 -8.07 5.70
CA THR A 60 6.11 -9.38 6.26
C THR A 60 6.66 -10.30 5.16
N PRO A 61 7.47 -11.33 5.50
CA PRO A 61 8.04 -12.23 4.52
C PRO A 61 6.99 -12.85 3.57
N GLY A 62 5.86 -13.32 4.12
CA GLY A 62 4.79 -13.91 3.29
C GLY A 62 4.14 -12.91 2.32
N VAL A 63 4.01 -11.64 2.71
CA VAL A 63 3.51 -10.59 1.80
C VAL A 63 4.56 -10.25 0.75
N LYS A 64 5.84 -10.18 1.15
CA LYS A 64 6.96 -9.88 0.24
C LYS A 64 7.08 -10.93 -0.86
N ASP A 65 7.00 -12.22 -0.52
CA ASP A 65 7.06 -13.33 -1.49
C ASP A 65 5.94 -13.19 -2.54
N VAL A 66 4.71 -12.92 -2.10
CA VAL A 66 3.57 -12.72 -3.00
C VAL A 66 3.78 -11.52 -3.92
N PHE A 67 4.30 -10.42 -3.39
CA PHE A 67 4.61 -9.21 -4.17
C PHE A 67 5.73 -9.44 -5.18
N GLU A 68 6.74 -10.24 -4.83
CA GLU A 68 7.85 -10.56 -5.71
C GLU A 68 7.40 -11.44 -6.89
N ILE A 69 6.61 -12.49 -6.60
CA ILE A 69 6.00 -13.35 -7.63
C ILE A 69 5.11 -12.53 -8.56
N ALA A 70 4.30 -11.62 -8.01
CA ALA A 70 3.42 -10.76 -8.77
C ALA A 70 4.14 -9.58 -9.44
N ARG A 71 5.46 -9.43 -9.26
CA ARG A 71 6.30 -8.32 -9.76
C ARG A 71 5.78 -6.94 -9.36
N LEU A 72 5.15 -6.87 -8.19
CA LEU A 72 4.58 -5.63 -7.63
C LEU A 72 5.64 -4.80 -6.90
N LEU A 73 6.74 -5.40 -6.46
CA LEU A 73 7.84 -4.67 -5.81
C LEU A 73 8.48 -3.59 -6.72
N THR A 74 8.38 -3.72 -8.04
CA THR A 74 8.86 -2.71 -8.99
C THR A 74 7.83 -1.61 -9.27
N VAL A 75 6.59 -1.82 -8.84
CA VAL A 75 5.44 -0.94 -9.10
C VAL A 75 5.13 -0.08 -7.87
N PHE A 76 5.30 -0.64 -6.67
CA PHE A 76 5.12 0.07 -5.41
C PHE A 76 6.43 0.63 -4.87
N GLU A 77 6.39 1.82 -4.29
CA GLU A 77 7.45 2.31 -3.41
C GLU A 77 7.38 1.57 -2.07
N VAL A 78 8.30 0.64 -1.85
CA VAL A 78 8.40 -0.16 -0.62
C VAL A 78 9.64 0.25 0.16
N PHE A 79 9.46 0.50 1.46
CA PHE A 79 10.55 0.81 2.39
C PHE A 79 10.51 -0.13 3.59
N ASP A 80 11.62 -0.25 4.31
CA ASP A 80 11.67 -1.11 5.49
C ASP A 80 11.07 -0.42 6.72
N THR A 81 11.16 0.91 6.78
CA THR A 81 10.70 1.71 7.93
C THR A 81 9.81 2.89 7.55
N LYS A 82 9.02 3.38 8.51
CA LYS A 82 8.17 4.58 8.33
C LYS A 82 9.02 5.82 8.10
N GLU A 83 10.15 5.90 8.77
CA GLU A 83 11.09 7.01 8.71
C GLU A 83 11.67 7.16 7.30
N GLU A 84 12.11 6.05 6.68
CA GLU A 84 12.58 6.04 5.29
C GLU A 84 11.48 6.47 4.32
N ALA A 85 10.25 5.99 4.54
CA ALA A 85 9.09 6.34 3.74
C ALA A 85 8.63 7.80 3.92
N LEU A 86 9.08 8.52 4.94
CA LEU A 86 8.77 9.94 5.13
C LEU A 86 9.79 10.87 4.48
N VAL A 87 11.06 10.44 4.39
CA VAL A 87 12.17 11.28 3.93
C VAL A 87 12.31 11.28 2.40
N ASN A 88 11.90 10.20 1.73
CA ASN A 88 12.02 10.06 0.26
C ASN A 88 10.89 10.75 -0.52
#